data_AF-A0A941Y726-F1
#
_entry.id   AF-A0A941Y726-F1
#
_cell.length_a   1.000
_cell.length_b   1.000
_cell.length_c   1.000
_cell.angle_alpha   90.00
_cell.angle_beta   90.00
_cell.angle_gamma   90.00
#
_symmetry.space_group_name_H-M   'P 1'
#
loop_
_entity.id
_entity.type
_entity.pdbx_description
1 polymer ?
#
loop_
_entity_poly.entity_id
_entity_poly.type
_entity_poly.pdbx_seq_one_letter_code
_entity_poly.pdbx_strand_id
1 'polypeptide(L)'
;MAMNHPGTNDAFTPVEFGKLLNKALQSESVALQATTVVQTDKVGVTFPLWESDPAVNWLAELATITATDGATSGVPVTPSKVGGITRLSNELAEDSSPAVAELAVGGLVNQIAHAIDTAFVGNTVTNGPSGLLSTAYSAVDTGASISSLDPFIAAVYKARSVGAKLTSWVMDPSVAEAVQKIKRATGSNETLIDFTANGDLSVRGHEKVP
;
A
#
# COMPACT_ATOMS: atom_id res chain seq x y z
N MET A 1 1.56 -5.89 35.98
CA MET A 1 0.85 -7.18 36.06
C MET A 1 1.72 -8.22 35.36
N ALA A 2 2.26 -9.19 36.10
CA ALA A 2 3.07 -10.27 35.53
C ALA A 2 2.14 -11.39 35.05
N MET A 3 2.26 -11.81 33.80
CA MET A 3 1.54 -12.96 33.25
C MET A 3 2.43 -14.20 33.40
N ASN A 4 2.07 -15.11 34.30
CA ASN A 4 2.63 -16.46 34.36
C ASN A 4 1.70 -17.41 33.59
N HIS A 5 2.19 -18.10 32.55
CA HIS A 5 1.48 -19.24 31.95
C HIS A 5 2.25 -20.54 32.22
N PRO A 6 1.61 -21.64 32.66
CA PRO A 6 2.28 -22.84 33.17
C PRO A 6 2.59 -23.91 32.10
N GLY A 7 2.63 -23.57 30.81
CA GLY A 7 2.98 -24.53 29.76
C GLY A 7 3.19 -23.89 28.39
N THR A 8 4.18 -24.38 27.64
CA THR A 8 4.55 -23.93 26.29
C THR A 8 3.73 -24.56 25.16
N ASN A 9 2.97 -25.62 25.46
CA ASN A 9 2.35 -26.48 24.44
C ASN A 9 1.12 -25.85 23.73
N ASP A 10 0.54 -24.78 24.29
CA ASP A 10 -0.57 -24.01 23.69
C ASP A 10 -0.17 -22.57 23.31
N ALA A 11 1.09 -22.19 23.48
CA ALA A 11 1.51 -20.79 23.34
C ALA A 11 1.65 -20.32 21.88
N PHE A 12 1.74 -21.26 20.93
CA PHE A 12 1.88 -20.94 19.51
C PHE A 12 1.17 -21.99 18.65
N THR A 13 -0.14 -21.84 18.50
CA THR A 13 -0.88 -22.67 17.53
C THR A 13 -0.49 -22.28 16.09
N PRO A 14 -0.63 -23.16 15.08
CA PRO A 14 -0.36 -22.81 13.69
C PRO A 14 -1.09 -21.55 13.21
N VAL A 15 -2.28 -21.29 13.77
CA VAL A 15 -3.07 -20.08 13.51
C VAL A 15 -2.41 -18.82 14.09
N GLU A 16 -1.80 -18.91 15.27
CA GLU A 16 -1.08 -17.79 15.89
C GLU A 16 0.24 -17.48 15.19
N PHE A 17 0.97 -18.50 14.73
CA PHE A 17 2.12 -18.29 13.85
C PHE A 17 1.73 -17.56 12.56
N GLY A 18 0.60 -17.93 11.95
CA GLY A 18 0.07 -17.22 10.79
C GLY A 18 -0.24 -15.75 11.07
N LYS A 19 -0.79 -15.43 12.25
CA LYS A 19 -1.05 -14.04 12.65
C LYS A 19 0.24 -13.23 12.87
N LEU A 20 1.27 -13.84 13.48
CA LEU A 20 2.57 -13.18 13.66
C LEU A 20 3.26 -12.93 12.32
N LEU A 21 3.23 -13.92 11.43
CA LEU A 21 3.75 -13.80 10.07
C LEU A 21 3.07 -12.67 9.29
N ASN A 22 1.73 -12.60 9.37
CA ASN A 22 0.97 -11.53 8.71
C ASN A 22 1.32 -10.15 9.26
N LYS A 23 1.52 -10.02 10.57
CA LYS A 23 1.95 -8.74 11.17
C LYS A 23 3.34 -8.33 10.70
N ALA A 24 4.29 -9.25 10.71
CA ALA A 24 5.64 -8.98 10.21
C ALA A 24 5.62 -8.60 8.73
N LEU A 25 4.80 -9.28 7.92
CA LEU A 25 4.66 -8.95 6.51
C LEU A 25 4.03 -7.55 6.30
N GLN A 26 3.03 -7.20 7.10
CA GLN A 26 2.40 -5.87 7.05
C GLN A 26 3.33 -4.75 7.49
N SER A 27 4.27 -5.00 8.42
CA SER A 27 5.26 -4.00 8.81
C SER A 27 6.39 -3.83 7.79
N GLU A 28 6.66 -4.83 6.95
CA GLU A 28 7.75 -4.77 5.97
C GLU A 28 7.27 -4.31 4.58
N SER A 29 6.07 -4.71 4.14
CA SER A 29 5.58 -4.41 2.78
C SER A 29 5.00 -2.99 2.66
N VAL A 30 5.53 -2.22 1.71
CA VAL A 30 5.04 -0.87 1.38
C VAL A 30 3.64 -0.92 0.80
N ALA A 31 3.33 -1.92 -0.03
CA ALA A 31 2.01 -2.10 -0.61
C ALA A 31 0.94 -2.31 0.47
N LEU A 32 1.23 -3.12 1.50
CA LEU A 32 0.30 -3.40 2.59
C LEU A 32 0.10 -2.20 3.51
N GLN A 33 1.09 -1.32 3.64
CA GLN A 33 0.96 -0.06 4.40
C GLN A 33 0.22 1.02 3.62
N ALA A 34 0.40 1.07 2.30
CA ALA A 34 -0.23 2.06 1.43
C ALA A 34 -1.71 1.76 1.11
N THR A 35 -2.17 0.52 1.34
CA THR A 35 -3.49 0.06 0.91
C THR A 35 -4.33 -0.51 2.07
N THR A 36 -5.63 -0.73 1.82
CA THR A 36 -6.51 -1.41 2.78
C THR A 36 -6.45 -2.92 2.57
N VAL A 37 -5.99 -3.64 3.60
CA VAL A 37 -5.92 -5.10 3.57
C VAL A 37 -7.30 -5.70 3.87
N VAL A 38 -7.83 -6.47 2.92
CA VAL A 38 -9.05 -7.25 3.09
C VAL A 38 -8.68 -8.73 3.20
N GLN A 39 -9.01 -9.35 4.33
CA GLN A 39 -8.80 -10.78 4.54
C GLN A 39 -9.95 -11.59 3.94
N THR A 40 -9.64 -12.67 3.23
CA THR A 40 -10.64 -13.56 2.63
C THR A 40 -10.16 -15.01 2.66
N ASP A 41 -11.10 -15.93 2.84
CA ASP A 41 -10.93 -17.38 2.70
C ASP A 41 -11.50 -17.91 1.37
N LYS A 42 -12.02 -17.01 0.54
CA LYS A 42 -12.70 -17.34 -0.72
C LYS A 42 -11.73 -17.37 -1.91
N VAL A 43 -12.08 -18.17 -2.92
CA VAL A 43 -11.36 -18.25 -4.20
C VAL A 43 -11.43 -16.94 -5.00
N GLY A 44 -12.47 -16.14 -4.78
CA GLY A 44 -12.63 -14.82 -5.41
C GLY A 44 -13.51 -13.90 -4.58
N VAL A 45 -13.24 -12.60 -4.70
CA VAL A 45 -14.01 -11.53 -4.06
C VAL A 45 -14.34 -10.49 -5.12
N THR A 46 -15.61 -10.12 -5.23
CA THR A 46 -16.03 -9.02 -6.11
C THR A 46 -16.32 -7.80 -5.26
N PHE A 47 -15.63 -6.70 -5.54
CA PHE A 47 -15.87 -5.42 -4.87
C PHE A 47 -16.89 -4.62 -5.66
N PRO A 48 -18.03 -4.23 -5.07
CA PRO A 48 -19.01 -3.41 -5.75
C PRO A 48 -18.48 -1.99 -5.94
N LEU A 49 -18.76 -1.41 -7.11
CA LEU A 49 -18.43 -0.04 -7.49
C LEU A 49 -19.71 0.71 -7.83
N TRP A 50 -19.78 1.96 -7.38
CA TRP A 50 -20.80 2.92 -7.80
C TRP A 50 -20.22 3.74 -8.94
N GLU A 51 -20.77 3.59 -10.14
CA GLU A 51 -20.22 4.18 -11.37
C GLU A 51 -20.80 5.56 -11.65
N SER A 52 -22.11 5.72 -11.50
CA SER A 52 -22.77 7.00 -11.76
C SER A 52 -24.03 7.20 -10.93
N ASP A 53 -24.23 8.43 -10.46
CA ASP A 53 -25.46 8.86 -9.83
C ASP A 53 -26.61 8.96 -10.84
N PRO A 54 -27.87 8.77 -10.38
CA PRO A 54 -29.04 9.09 -11.20
C PRO A 54 -29.06 10.58 -11.56
N ALA A 55 -29.59 10.92 -12.73
CA ALA A 55 -29.68 12.30 -13.18
C ALA A 55 -30.71 13.09 -12.36
N VAL A 56 -30.36 14.34 -12.04
CA VAL A 56 -31.26 15.32 -11.44
C VAL A 56 -31.34 16.53 -12.35
N ASN A 57 -32.55 16.91 -12.75
CA ASN A 57 -32.78 17.97 -13.73
C ASN A 57 -33.69 19.05 -13.16
N TRP A 58 -33.42 20.31 -13.52
CA TRP A 58 -34.37 21.40 -13.32
C TRP A 58 -35.50 21.26 -14.34
N LEU A 59 -36.73 21.28 -13.86
CA LEU A 59 -37.91 21.03 -14.67
C LEU A 59 -38.80 22.28 -14.67
N ALA A 60 -39.40 22.58 -15.82
CA ALA A 60 -40.42 23.61 -15.92
C ALA A 60 -41.72 23.16 -15.21
N GLU A 61 -42.60 24.10 -14.91
CA GLU A 61 -43.92 23.79 -14.36
C GLU A 61 -44.68 22.87 -15.32
N LEU A 62 -45.26 21.78 -14.77
CA LEU A 62 -45.94 20.69 -15.50
C LEU A 62 -45.05 19.79 -16.39
N ALA A 63 -43.73 19.95 -16.38
CA ALA A 63 -42.84 19.04 -17.10
C ALA A 63 -42.80 17.63 -16.45
N THR A 64 -42.74 16.60 -17.28
CA THR A 64 -42.65 15.21 -16.82
C THR A 64 -41.28 14.94 -16.19
N ILE A 65 -41.28 14.39 -14.97
CA ILE A 65 -40.06 13.90 -14.32
C ILE A 65 -39.69 12.55 -14.95
N THR A 66 -38.60 12.49 -15.71
CA THR A 66 -38.06 11.22 -16.20
C THR A 66 -37.26 10.53 -15.08
N ALA A 67 -37.66 9.31 -14.72
CA ALA A 67 -36.89 8.49 -13.81
C ALA A 67 -35.59 8.03 -14.49
N THR A 68 -34.47 8.22 -13.81
CA THR A 68 -33.17 7.72 -14.21
C THR A 68 -32.54 6.99 -13.03
N ASP A 69 -31.96 5.82 -13.27
CA ASP A 69 -31.27 5.04 -12.25
C ASP A 69 -29.77 5.31 -12.28
N GLY A 70 -29.11 5.09 -11.13
CA GLY A 70 -27.65 5.07 -11.06
C GLY A 70 -27.08 3.75 -11.58
N ALA A 71 -25.80 3.76 -11.97
CA ALA A 71 -25.11 2.57 -12.45
C ALA A 71 -24.21 1.97 -11.35
N THR A 72 -24.26 0.64 -11.22
CA THR A 72 -23.36 -0.14 -10.38
C THR A 72 -22.54 -1.10 -11.22
N SER A 73 -21.32 -1.37 -10.75
CA SER A 73 -20.38 -2.32 -11.34
C SER A 73 -19.74 -3.16 -10.25
N GLY A 74 -18.91 -4.13 -10.63
CA GLY A 74 -18.18 -4.97 -9.71
C GLY A 74 -16.81 -5.31 -10.26
N VAL A 75 -15.77 -5.14 -9.44
CA VAL A 75 -14.40 -5.52 -9.79
C VAL A 75 -14.11 -6.89 -9.20
N PRO A 76 -14.01 -7.96 -10.01
CA PRO A 76 -13.65 -9.28 -9.52
C PRO A 76 -12.15 -9.35 -9.23
N VAL A 77 -11.81 -9.88 -8.06
CA VAL A 77 -10.44 -10.10 -7.61
C VAL A 77 -10.26 -11.59 -7.27
N THR A 78 -9.31 -12.23 -7.92
CA THR A 78 -8.90 -13.61 -7.63
C THR A 78 -7.54 -13.59 -6.92
N PRO A 79 -7.48 -13.93 -5.62
CA PRO A 79 -6.23 -13.96 -4.88
C PRO A 79 -5.23 -14.94 -5.50
N SER A 80 -3.99 -14.48 -5.68
CA SER A 80 -2.88 -15.31 -6.14
C SER A 80 -1.99 -15.74 -4.97
N LYS A 81 -1.32 -16.88 -5.08
CA LYS A 81 -0.40 -17.37 -4.04
C LYS A 81 1.03 -16.94 -4.33
N VAL A 82 1.68 -16.36 -3.33
CA VAL A 82 3.13 -16.23 -3.24
C VAL A 82 3.63 -17.17 -2.13
N GLY A 83 4.74 -17.86 -2.37
CA GLY A 83 5.32 -18.75 -1.38
C GLY A 83 6.76 -19.11 -1.70
N GLY A 84 7.54 -19.38 -0.67
CA GLY A 84 8.90 -19.89 -0.78
C GLY A 84 9.13 -20.97 0.26
N ILE A 85 10.06 -21.88 -0.04
CA ILE A 85 10.46 -22.97 0.85
C ILE A 85 11.98 -22.97 0.95
N THR A 86 12.50 -23.01 2.16
CA THR A 86 13.93 -23.19 2.44
C THR A 86 14.14 -24.47 3.24
N ARG A 87 15.21 -25.19 2.95
CA ARG A 87 15.55 -26.48 3.58
C ARG A 87 16.73 -26.26 4.52
N LEU A 88 16.59 -26.69 5.77
CA LEU A 88 17.64 -26.66 6.78
C LEU A 88 17.95 -28.10 7.22
N SER A 89 19.22 -28.38 7.53
CA SER A 89 19.61 -29.65 8.15
C SER A 89 19.22 -29.65 9.63
N ASN A 90 18.87 -30.82 10.18
CA ASN A 90 18.59 -30.95 11.61
C ASN A 90 19.83 -30.59 12.45
N GLU A 91 21.02 -31.03 12.03
CA GLU A 91 22.27 -30.72 12.72
C GLU A 91 22.53 -29.20 12.73
N LEU A 92 22.29 -28.52 11.60
CA LEU A 92 22.43 -27.06 11.52
C LEU A 92 21.39 -26.34 12.39
N ALA A 93 20.17 -26.86 12.44
CA ALA A 93 19.11 -26.27 13.27
C ALA A 93 19.43 -26.40 14.77
N GLU A 94 20.01 -27.53 15.19
CA GLU A 94 20.35 -27.82 16.59
C GLU A 94 21.66 -27.15 17.05
N ASP A 95 22.68 -27.09 16.18
CA ASP A 95 24.01 -26.58 16.55
C ASP A 95 24.18 -25.05 16.34
N SER A 96 23.19 -24.38 15.75
CA SER A 96 23.32 -22.95 15.41
C SER A 96 23.05 -22.00 16.57
N SER A 97 23.94 -21.01 16.74
CA SER A 97 23.75 -19.84 17.61
C SER A 97 24.30 -18.59 16.92
N PRO A 98 23.48 -17.59 16.56
CA PRO A 98 22.01 -17.50 16.72
C PRO A 98 21.23 -18.55 15.90
N ALA A 99 19.96 -18.75 16.26
CA ALA A 99 19.10 -19.77 15.65
C ALA A 99 18.90 -19.52 14.15
N VAL A 100 19.51 -20.37 13.30
CA VAL A 100 19.45 -20.24 11.83
C VAL A 100 18.02 -20.36 11.31
N ALA A 101 17.15 -21.10 12.00
CA ALA A 101 15.74 -21.22 11.66
C ALA A 101 15.01 -19.87 11.70
N GLU A 102 15.27 -19.04 12.71
CA GLU A 102 14.64 -17.72 12.85
C GLU A 102 15.11 -16.77 11.75
N LEU A 103 16.41 -16.78 11.45
CA LEU A 103 16.98 -15.99 10.35
C LEU A 103 16.41 -16.41 8.99
N ALA A 104 16.21 -17.72 8.78
CA ALA A 104 15.62 -18.24 7.56
C ALA A 104 14.14 -17.82 7.41
N VAL A 105 13.37 -17.81 8.50
CA VAL A 105 11.99 -17.32 8.50
C VAL A 105 11.95 -15.82 8.22
N GLY A 106 12.79 -15.01 8.87
CA GLY A 106 12.88 -13.57 8.62
C GLY A 106 13.27 -13.27 7.16
N GLY A 107 14.26 -13.97 6.63
CA GLY A 107 14.63 -13.87 5.22
C GLY A 107 13.49 -14.23 4.27
N LEU A 108 12.71 -15.27 4.59
CA LEU A 108 11.55 -15.66 3.79
C LEU A 108 10.44 -14.61 3.84
N VAL A 109 10.16 -14.01 5.00
CA VAL A 109 9.21 -12.90 5.14
C VAL A 109 9.63 -11.72 4.26
N ASN A 110 10.91 -11.34 4.30
CA ASN A 110 11.42 -10.23 3.51
C ASN A 110 11.32 -10.50 2.01
N GLN A 111 11.60 -11.72 1.57
CA GLN A 111 11.47 -12.10 0.16
C GLN A 111 9.99 -12.11 -0.30
N ILE A 112 9.08 -12.57 0.56
CA ILE A 112 7.63 -12.51 0.26
C ILE A 112 7.15 -11.06 0.20
N ALA A 113 7.56 -10.21 1.13
CA ALA A 113 7.24 -8.77 1.13
C ALA A 113 7.72 -8.11 -0.18
N HIS A 114 8.98 -8.35 -0.55
CA HIS A 114 9.55 -7.80 -1.77
C HIS A 114 8.84 -8.29 -3.03
N ALA A 115 8.45 -9.56 -3.08
CA ALA A 115 7.70 -10.11 -4.21
C ALA A 115 6.31 -9.47 -4.33
N ILE A 116 5.62 -9.23 -3.20
CA ILE A 116 4.33 -8.54 -3.16
C ILE A 116 4.50 -7.09 -3.63
N ASP A 117 5.48 -6.35 -3.10
CA ASP A 117 5.70 -4.95 -3.45
C ASP A 117 6.08 -4.79 -4.92
N THR A 118 6.92 -5.68 -5.45
CA THR A 118 7.29 -5.69 -6.87
C THR A 118 6.07 -5.93 -7.76
N ALA A 119 5.21 -6.90 -7.41
CA ALA A 119 4.00 -7.18 -8.17
C ALA A 119 2.96 -6.05 -8.03
N PHE A 120 2.93 -5.36 -6.88
CA PHE A 120 2.02 -4.24 -6.64
C PHE A 120 2.31 -3.05 -7.54
N VAL A 121 3.57 -2.62 -7.64
CA VAL A 121 3.93 -1.47 -8.49
C VAL A 121 4.13 -1.87 -9.96
N GLY A 122 4.38 -3.14 -10.26
CA GLY A 122 4.70 -3.64 -11.59
C GLY A 122 3.52 -3.75 -12.56
N ASN A 123 3.79 -4.36 -13.70
CA ASN A 123 2.76 -4.79 -14.66
C ASN A 123 2.23 -6.19 -14.26
N THR A 124 1.28 -6.75 -15.02
CA THR A 124 0.75 -8.09 -14.79
C THR A 124 1.87 -9.14 -14.77
N VAL A 125 1.92 -9.91 -13.69
CA VAL A 125 2.88 -10.99 -13.49
C VAL A 125 2.24 -12.32 -13.85
N THR A 126 2.98 -13.22 -14.50
CA THR A 126 2.50 -14.59 -14.77
C THR A 126 2.14 -15.30 -13.46
N ASN A 127 0.90 -15.81 -13.36
CA ASN A 127 0.34 -16.44 -12.15
C ASN A 127 0.32 -15.53 -10.90
N GLY A 128 0.49 -14.22 -11.09
CA GLY A 128 0.47 -13.23 -10.03
C GLY A 128 -0.63 -12.18 -10.24
N PRO A 129 -0.74 -11.22 -9.31
CA PRO A 129 -1.69 -10.13 -9.46
C PRO A 129 -1.27 -9.16 -10.58
N SER A 130 -2.25 -8.37 -11.04
CA SER A 130 -2.02 -7.21 -11.89
C SER A 130 -1.70 -5.99 -11.02
N GLY A 131 -0.50 -5.41 -11.20
CA GLY A 131 -0.05 -4.24 -10.46
C GLY A 131 -0.51 -2.90 -11.06
N LEU A 132 -0.12 -1.79 -10.44
CA LEU A 132 -0.54 -0.44 -10.81
C LEU A 132 -0.19 -0.06 -12.25
N LEU A 133 0.95 -0.50 -12.78
CA LEU A 133 1.37 -0.18 -14.16
C LEU A 133 0.56 -0.93 -15.23
N SER A 134 -0.26 -1.91 -14.84
CA SER A 134 -1.19 -2.59 -15.75
C SER A 134 -2.53 -1.87 -15.89
N THR A 135 -2.81 -0.88 -15.04
CA THR A 135 -4.08 -0.14 -15.01
C THR A 135 -3.95 1.18 -15.76
N ALA A 136 -5.05 1.69 -16.31
CA ALA A 136 -5.07 3.05 -16.86
C ALA A 136 -4.84 4.08 -15.74
N TYR A 137 -3.84 4.95 -15.92
CA TYR A 137 -3.49 5.98 -14.94
C TYR A 137 -3.41 7.37 -15.57
N SER A 138 -3.61 8.38 -14.74
CA SER A 138 -3.44 9.78 -15.11
C SER A 138 -2.02 10.25 -14.79
N ALA A 139 -1.20 10.47 -15.82
CA ALA A 139 0.14 11.03 -15.64
C ALA A 139 0.10 12.51 -15.25
N VAL A 140 1.06 12.93 -14.44
CA VAL A 140 1.40 14.34 -14.18
C VAL A 140 2.85 14.52 -14.60
N ASP A 141 3.10 15.49 -15.49
CA ASP A 141 4.44 15.78 -15.97
C ASP A 141 5.25 16.49 -14.88
N THR A 142 6.40 15.92 -14.54
CA THR A 142 7.36 16.46 -13.58
C THR A 142 8.51 17.22 -14.27
N GLY A 143 8.55 17.24 -15.61
CA GLY A 143 9.66 17.77 -16.39
C GLY A 143 10.93 16.93 -16.24
N ALA A 144 12.08 17.54 -16.56
CA ALA A 144 13.39 16.87 -16.50
C ALA A 144 13.88 16.59 -15.07
N SER A 145 13.39 17.34 -14.08
CA SER A 145 13.77 17.20 -12.67
C SER A 145 12.72 17.81 -11.75
N ILE A 146 12.52 17.20 -10.58
CA ILE A 146 11.61 17.72 -9.56
C ILE A 146 12.32 18.82 -8.76
N SER A 147 12.11 20.08 -9.15
CA SER A 147 12.68 21.26 -8.48
C SER A 147 11.69 22.00 -7.58
N SER A 148 10.40 21.70 -7.68
CA SER A 148 9.32 22.33 -6.89
C SER A 148 8.27 21.29 -6.49
N LEU A 149 7.33 21.70 -5.63
CA LEU A 149 6.20 20.85 -5.22
C LEU A 149 5.00 20.94 -6.16
N ASP A 150 5.06 21.76 -7.22
CA ASP A 150 3.94 22.01 -8.12
C ASP A 150 3.38 20.72 -8.76
N PRO A 151 4.21 19.73 -9.17
CA PRO A 151 3.68 18.46 -9.69
C PRO A 151 2.86 17.67 -8.65
N PHE A 152 3.23 17.72 -7.37
CA PHE A 152 2.47 17.06 -6.30
C PHE A 152 1.13 17.76 -6.06
N ILE A 153 1.11 19.09 -6.09
CA ILE A 153 -0.12 19.88 -5.99
C ILE A 153 -1.04 19.56 -7.18
N ALA A 154 -0.49 19.55 -8.40
CA ALA A 154 -1.23 19.21 -9.61
C ALA A 154 -1.84 17.81 -9.53
N ALA A 155 -1.09 16.82 -9.04
CA ALA A 155 -1.58 15.46 -8.81
C ALA A 155 -2.74 15.40 -7.80
N VAL A 156 -2.66 16.14 -6.69
CA VAL A 156 -3.76 16.24 -5.71
C VAL A 156 -5.02 16.81 -6.35
N TYR A 157 -4.92 17.89 -7.10
CA TYR A 157 -6.10 18.50 -7.75
C TYR A 157 -6.63 17.66 -8.91
N LYS A 158 -5.76 16.94 -9.63
CA LYS A 158 -6.18 15.99 -10.66
C LYS A 158 -6.95 14.81 -10.06
N ALA A 159 -6.50 14.27 -8.94
CA ALA A 159 -7.25 13.24 -8.20
C ALA A 159 -8.62 13.78 -7.72
N ARG A 160 -8.65 14.99 -7.16
CA ARG A 160 -9.91 15.62 -6.71
C ARG A 160 -10.91 15.87 -7.85
N SER A 161 -10.43 16.13 -9.07
CA SER A 161 -11.31 16.34 -10.23
C SER A 161 -12.13 15.11 -10.59
N VAL A 162 -11.68 13.91 -10.20
CA VAL A 162 -12.41 12.65 -10.36
C VAL A 162 -13.00 12.14 -9.03
N GLY A 163 -13.11 13.02 -8.03
CA GLY A 163 -13.64 12.68 -6.69
C GLY A 163 -12.72 11.82 -5.82
N ALA A 164 -11.48 11.54 -6.26
CA ALA A 164 -10.53 10.74 -5.51
C ALA A 164 -9.74 11.59 -4.49
N LYS A 165 -9.45 11.00 -3.34
CA LYS A 165 -8.59 11.58 -2.30
C LYS A 165 -7.30 10.76 -2.19
N LEU A 166 -6.16 11.39 -2.47
CA LEU A 166 -4.85 10.78 -2.24
C LEU A 166 -4.60 10.62 -0.73
N THR A 167 -4.17 9.44 -0.32
CA THR A 167 -3.86 9.09 1.08
C THR A 167 -2.37 8.95 1.35
N SER A 168 -1.62 8.45 0.37
CA SER A 168 -0.21 8.09 0.52
C SER A 168 0.57 8.40 -0.76
N TRP A 169 1.86 8.69 -0.61
CA TRP A 169 2.81 8.79 -1.72
C TRP A 169 3.77 7.62 -1.66
N VAL A 170 3.93 6.92 -2.79
CA VAL A 170 4.91 5.83 -2.93
C VAL A 170 5.93 6.26 -3.97
N MET A 171 7.20 6.19 -3.62
CA MET A 171 8.30 6.64 -4.46
C MET A 171 9.57 5.83 -4.21
N ASP A 172 10.46 5.79 -5.20
CA ASP A 172 11.79 5.25 -5.05
C ASP A 172 12.62 6.10 -4.06
N PRO A 173 13.51 5.50 -3.23
CA PRO A 173 14.32 6.24 -2.27
C PRO A 173 15.15 7.37 -2.88
N SER A 174 15.66 7.21 -4.10
CA SER A 174 16.44 8.27 -4.77
C SER A 174 15.56 9.47 -5.17
N VAL A 175 14.30 9.21 -5.54
CA VAL A 175 13.31 10.25 -5.82
C VAL A 175 12.87 10.93 -4.53
N ALA A 176 12.67 10.16 -3.45
CA ALA A 176 12.37 10.71 -2.13
C ALA A 176 13.46 11.67 -1.65
N GLU A 177 14.73 11.28 -1.81
CA GLU A 177 15.88 12.11 -1.48
C GLU A 177 15.88 13.42 -2.31
N ALA A 178 15.61 13.34 -3.61
CA ALA A 178 15.53 14.52 -4.48
C ALA A 178 14.41 15.48 -4.03
N VAL A 179 13.23 14.95 -3.73
CA VAL A 179 12.07 15.71 -3.24
C VAL A 179 12.37 16.37 -1.90
N GLN A 180 13.06 15.68 -1.00
CA GLN A 180 13.39 16.20 0.32
C GLN A 180 14.48 17.29 0.28
N LYS A 181 15.33 17.28 -0.75
CA LYS A 181 16.35 18.31 -0.97
C LYS A 181 15.81 19.62 -1.53
N ILE A 182 14.53 19.69 -1.93
CA ILE A 182 13.91 20.92 -2.44
C ILE A 182 14.01 22.03 -1.38
N LYS A 183 14.59 23.17 -1.77
CA LYS A 183 14.83 24.32 -0.90
C LYS A 183 13.64 25.28 -0.92
N ARG A 184 13.48 26.05 0.17
CA ARG A 184 12.45 27.10 0.25
C ARG A 184 12.64 28.21 -0.77
N ALA A 185 13.88 28.56 -1.06
CA ALA A 185 14.24 29.63 -1.99
C ALA A 185 15.68 29.43 -2.50
N THR A 186 16.00 30.08 -3.61
CA THR A 186 17.38 30.17 -4.12
C THR A 186 18.31 30.74 -3.05
N GLY A 187 19.38 30.01 -2.73
CA GLY A 187 20.35 30.40 -1.69
C GLY A 187 19.95 30.04 -0.26
N SER A 188 18.79 29.43 -0.04
CA SER A 188 18.41 28.89 1.28
C SER A 188 18.94 27.47 1.49
N ASN A 189 19.45 27.20 2.68
CA ASN A 189 19.81 25.84 3.10
C ASN A 189 18.64 25.08 3.72
N GLU A 190 17.54 25.76 4.02
CA GLU A 190 16.34 25.17 4.61
C GLU A 190 15.58 24.35 3.56
N THR A 191 15.25 23.11 3.94
CA THR A 191 14.38 22.25 3.13
C THR A 191 12.94 22.74 3.24
N LEU A 192 12.19 22.54 2.16
CA LEU A 192 10.78 22.87 2.11
C LEU A 192 9.93 21.83 2.88
N ILE A 193 10.32 20.56 2.78
CA ILE A 193 9.75 19.43 3.50
C ILE A 193 10.57 19.18 4.76
N ASP A 194 9.88 18.88 5.87
CA ASP A 194 10.55 18.60 7.13
C ASP A 194 11.33 17.28 7.03
N PHE A 195 12.54 17.25 7.58
CA PHE A 195 13.37 16.05 7.62
C PHE A 195 13.34 15.50 9.03
N THR A 196 12.57 14.43 9.22
CA THR A 196 12.73 13.59 10.40
C THR A 196 13.83 12.60 10.07
N ALA A 197 14.90 12.54 10.88
CA ALA A 197 16.05 11.65 10.69
C ALA A 197 15.70 10.14 10.71
N ASN A 198 14.42 9.81 10.94
CA ASN A 198 13.87 8.46 10.95
C ASN A 198 13.29 8.02 9.59
N GLY A 199 13.34 8.85 8.54
CA GLY A 199 12.89 8.46 7.18
C GLY A 199 11.41 8.71 6.87
N ASP A 200 10.62 9.22 7.83
CA ASP A 200 9.22 9.57 7.61
C ASP A 200 9.09 10.91 6.86
N LEU A 201 8.54 10.88 5.63
CA LEU A 201 8.19 12.09 4.88
C LEU A 201 6.90 12.70 5.45
N SER A 202 7.00 13.87 6.09
CA SER A 202 5.82 14.69 6.40
C SER A 202 5.79 15.96 5.53
N VAL A 203 4.82 16.03 4.62
CA VAL A 203 4.51 17.26 3.89
C VAL A 203 3.75 18.17 4.85
N ARG A 204 4.28 19.36 5.14
CA ARG A 204 3.64 20.33 6.06
C ARG A 204 2.23 20.65 5.55
N GLY A 205 1.21 20.16 6.27
CA GLY A 205 -0.20 20.39 5.95
C GLY A 205 -1.21 19.37 6.51
N HIS A 206 -0.78 18.18 6.95
CA HIS A 206 -1.66 17.22 7.61
C HIS A 206 -1.18 16.89 9.02
N GLU A 207 -1.37 17.85 9.92
CA GLU A 207 -1.43 17.54 11.35
C GLU A 207 -2.73 16.77 11.61
N LYS A 208 -2.62 15.60 12.25
CA LYS A 208 -3.76 14.93 12.88
C LYS A 208 -4.30 15.89 13.94
N VAL A 209 -5.41 16.55 13.61
CA VAL A 209 -6.27 17.15 14.62
C VAL A 209 -6.85 15.99 15.45
N PRO A 210 -6.91 16.11 16.80
CA PRO A 210 -7.34 15.04 17.71
C PRO A 210 -8.72 14.44 17.39
#